data_AF-A0A3R6Z0L7-F1
#
_entry.id   AF-A0A3R6Z0L7-F1
#
_cell.length_a   1.000
_cell.length_b   1.000
_cell.length_c   1.000
_cell.angle_alpha   90.00
_cell.angle_beta   90.00
_cell.angle_gamma   90.00
#
_symmetry.space_group_name_H-M   'P 1'
#
loop_
_entity.id
_entity.type
_entity.pdbx_description
1 polymer ?
#
loop_
_entity_poly.entity_id
_entity_poly.type
_entity_poly.pdbx_seq_one_letter_code
_entity_poly.pdbx_strand_id
1 'polypeptide(L)'
;MSTDLYRIRIVRVDGVRRIVIFRVYNVYYVGSHSLPQHPSFFVLLLTDPLTYIGAGGASFAVLESPFNEAVTLCQALSRAWMTKHSHEYVVRMQIQSYRPCTIPEVVAGQDMFVYSRSPDEDKLEQAEYEVEFTDAKWMEHFKEGHVWQTTSFDVL
;
A
#
# COMPACT_ATOMS: atom_id res chain seq x y z
N MET A 1 -4.27 -17.58 -6.25
CA MET A 1 -3.50 -16.36 -5.94
C MET A 1 -4.34 -15.56 -4.96
N SER A 2 -3.96 -15.54 -3.68
CA SER A 2 -4.54 -14.56 -2.74
C SER A 2 -3.94 -13.22 -3.07
N THR A 3 -4.77 -12.19 -3.14
CA THR A 3 -4.35 -10.81 -3.29
C THR A 3 -4.63 -10.18 -1.94
N ASP A 4 -3.59 -9.86 -1.20
CA ASP A 4 -3.76 -9.33 0.16
C ASP A 4 -4.20 -7.88 0.05
N LEU A 5 -5.19 -7.49 0.84
CA LEU A 5 -5.81 -6.18 0.75
C LEU A 5 -5.37 -5.31 1.91
N TYR A 6 -4.88 -4.13 1.55
CA TYR A 6 -4.38 -3.15 2.49
C TYR A 6 -5.14 -1.86 2.37
N ARG A 7 -5.20 -1.13 3.47
CA ARG A 7 -5.55 0.29 3.46
C ARG A 7 -4.32 1.10 3.78
N ILE A 8 -4.14 2.20 3.07
CA ILE A 8 -2.98 3.06 3.19
C ILE A 8 -3.43 4.44 3.63
N ARG A 9 -2.71 5.03 4.58
CA ARG A 9 -2.85 6.42 4.96
C ARG A 9 -1.49 7.10 4.92
N ILE A 10 -1.40 8.26 4.25
CA ILE A 10 -0.22 9.11 4.35
C ILE A 10 -0.26 9.85 5.69
N VAL A 11 0.70 9.57 6.56
CA VAL A 11 0.84 10.24 7.85
C VAL A 11 1.63 11.54 7.68
N ARG A 12 2.73 11.51 6.92
CA ARG A 12 3.62 12.65 6.71
C ARG A 12 4.39 12.55 5.39
N VAL A 13 4.68 13.68 4.76
CA VAL A 13 5.50 13.78 3.54
C VAL A 13 6.65 14.78 3.76
N ASP A 14 7.89 14.34 3.62
CA ASP A 14 9.10 15.18 3.69
C ASP A 14 9.84 15.13 2.34
N GLY A 15 9.55 16.09 1.47
CA GLY A 15 10.13 16.16 0.13
C GLY A 15 11.63 16.44 0.10
N VAL A 16 12.19 17.07 1.15
CA VAL A 16 13.63 17.37 1.21
C VAL A 16 14.42 16.10 1.53
N ARG A 17 13.93 15.31 2.49
CA ARG A 17 14.56 14.03 2.84
C ARG A 17 14.13 12.88 1.94
N ARG A 18 13.15 13.10 1.06
CA ARG A 18 12.50 12.10 0.21
C ARG A 18 11.82 11.01 1.02
N ILE A 19 11.26 11.37 2.17
CA ILE A 19 10.67 10.44 3.13
C ILE A 19 9.16 10.58 3.13
N VAL A 20 8.46 9.45 3.10
CA VAL A 20 7.02 9.37 3.39
C VAL A 20 6.80 8.43 4.57
N ILE A 21 5.95 8.87 5.50
CA ILE A 21 5.44 8.00 6.57
C ILE A 21 4.09 7.45 6.14
N PHE A 22 4.05 6.17 5.84
CA PHE A 22 2.82 5.45 5.51
C PHE A 22 2.31 4.75 6.75
N ARG A 23 1.01 4.79 6.98
CA ARG A 23 0.35 3.83 7.86
C ARG A 23 -0.40 2.82 7.02
N VAL A 24 -0.03 1.56 7.17
CA VAL A 24 -0.59 0.43 6.42
C VAL A 24 -1.43 -0.40 7.37
N TYR A 25 -2.67 -0.67 6.98
CA TYR A 25 -3.60 -1.52 7.70
C TYR A 25 -3.86 -2.77 6.88
N ASN A 26 -3.86 -3.92 7.54
CA ASN A 26 -4.43 -5.13 6.97
C ASN A 26 -5.96 -5.08 7.10
N VAL A 27 -6.69 -5.18 6.00
CA VAL A 27 -8.16 -5.08 5.98
C VAL A 27 -8.87 -6.37 5.58
N TYR A 28 -8.12 -7.44 5.31
CA TYR A 28 -8.64 -8.75 4.94
C TYR A 28 -8.13 -9.84 5.89
N TYR A 29 -9.04 -10.57 6.52
CA TYR A 29 -8.74 -11.44 7.67
C TYR A 29 -8.96 -12.93 7.41
N VAL A 30 -9.11 -13.36 6.15
CA VAL A 30 -9.26 -14.78 5.80
C VAL A 30 -7.91 -15.37 5.44
N GLY A 31 -7.26 -16.04 6.41
CA GLY A 31 -5.93 -16.65 6.25
C GLY A 31 -4.82 -15.90 7.00
N SER A 32 -3.62 -16.47 7.05
CA SER A 32 -2.44 -15.83 7.64
C SER A 32 -1.92 -14.75 6.71
N HIS A 33 -2.28 -13.50 6.98
CA HIS A 33 -1.81 -12.34 6.22
C HIS A 33 -0.79 -11.56 7.05
N SER A 34 0.35 -11.23 6.45
CA SER A 34 1.39 -10.45 7.10
C SER A 34 1.43 -9.04 6.54
N LEU A 35 1.77 -8.06 7.37
CA LEU A 35 2.08 -6.72 6.87
C LEU A 35 3.21 -6.74 5.83
N PRO A 36 3.25 -5.79 4.87
CA PRO A 36 4.23 -5.80 3.79
C PRO A 36 5.68 -5.75 4.32
N GLN A 37 6.53 -6.62 3.76
CA GLN A 37 7.93 -6.75 4.18
C GLN A 37 8.93 -6.35 3.09
N HIS A 38 8.47 -6.13 1.85
CA HIS A 38 9.35 -5.87 0.71
C HIS A 38 9.14 -4.47 0.11
N PRO A 39 10.20 -3.75 -0.29
CA PRO A 39 10.10 -2.41 -0.89
C PRO A 39 9.20 -2.32 -2.13
N SER A 40 9.05 -3.42 -2.88
CA SER A 40 8.16 -3.49 -4.06
C SER A 40 6.73 -3.09 -3.75
N PHE A 41 6.25 -3.34 -2.53
CA PHE A 41 4.95 -2.87 -2.08
C PHE A 41 4.84 -1.34 -2.17
N PHE A 42 5.86 -0.62 -1.72
CA PHE A 42 5.86 0.85 -1.73
C PHE A 42 6.10 1.43 -3.14
N VAL A 43 6.70 0.66 -4.03
CA VAL A 43 6.77 1.03 -5.46
C VAL A 43 5.38 0.94 -6.10
N LEU A 44 4.56 -0.06 -5.74
CA LEU A 44 3.18 -0.15 -6.21
C LEU A 44 2.36 1.07 -5.78
N LEU A 45 2.61 1.59 -4.57
CA LEU A 45 1.92 2.78 -4.06
C LEU A 45 2.18 4.05 -4.88
N LEU A 46 3.21 4.08 -5.74
CA LEU A 46 3.48 5.20 -6.65
C LEU A 46 2.47 5.29 -7.82
N THR A 47 1.71 4.21 -8.07
CA THR A 47 0.68 4.14 -9.11
C THR A 47 -0.73 3.89 -8.55
N ASP A 48 -0.85 3.27 -7.36
CA ASP A 48 -2.13 2.91 -6.76
C ASP A 48 -3.15 4.03 -6.47
N PRO A 49 -2.77 5.21 -5.93
CA PRO A 49 -3.77 6.25 -5.66
C PRO A 49 -4.46 6.76 -6.93
N LEU A 50 -4.03 6.28 -8.10
CA LEU A 50 -4.48 6.62 -9.44
C LEU A 50 -5.26 5.48 -10.11
N THR A 51 -5.40 4.33 -9.45
CA THR A 51 -6.03 3.12 -10.01
C THR A 51 -7.22 2.71 -9.15
N TYR A 52 -8.37 3.38 -9.34
CA TYR A 52 -9.59 3.02 -8.62
C TYR A 52 -10.16 1.69 -9.15
N ILE A 53 -9.95 0.60 -8.40
CA ILE A 53 -10.66 -0.67 -8.60
C ILE A 53 -11.84 -0.72 -7.62
N GLY A 54 -12.90 0.04 -7.93
CA GLY A 54 -14.19 -0.10 -7.26
C GLY A 54 -14.98 -1.28 -7.85
N ALA A 55 -15.86 -1.87 -7.02
CA ALA A 55 -16.70 -3.05 -7.30
C ALA A 55 -17.75 -2.89 -8.43
N GLY A 56 -17.57 -1.96 -9.37
CA GLY A 56 -18.52 -1.64 -10.45
C GLY A 56 -17.89 -1.34 -11.81
N GLY A 57 -16.58 -1.55 -11.98
CA GLY A 57 -15.87 -1.31 -13.23
C GLY A 57 -14.63 -0.45 -13.03
N ALA A 58 -13.50 -0.92 -13.56
CA ALA A 58 -12.23 -0.23 -13.48
C ALA A 58 -12.30 1.09 -14.25
N SER A 59 -12.28 2.21 -13.53
CA SER A 59 -11.99 3.51 -14.13
C SER A 59 -10.49 3.74 -13.96
N PHE A 60 -9.73 3.44 -15.00
CA PHE A 60 -8.29 3.74 -15.09
C PHE A 60 -8.12 5.24 -15.37
N ALA A 61 -8.46 6.09 -14.41
CA ALA A 61 -8.02 7.47 -14.45
C ALA A 61 -6.54 7.49 -14.03
N VAL A 62 -5.66 7.05 -14.95
CA VAL A 62 -4.21 7.17 -14.79
C VAL A 62 -3.92 8.66 -14.68
N LEU A 63 -3.87 9.19 -13.45
CA LEU A 63 -3.34 10.54 -13.27
C LEU A 63 -1.89 10.50 -13.74
N GLU A 64 -1.48 11.55 -14.42
CA GLU A 64 -0.09 11.73 -14.82
C GLU A 64 0.77 11.71 -13.55
N SER A 65 1.67 10.74 -13.47
CA SER A 65 2.68 10.66 -12.42
C SER A 65 4.01 10.33 -13.06
N PRO A 66 5.13 10.82 -12.51
CA PRO A 66 6.46 10.47 -13.04
C PRO A 66 6.70 8.96 -13.13
N PHE A 67 6.07 8.18 -12.23
CA PHE A 67 6.17 6.73 -12.25
C PHE A 67 5.43 6.10 -13.43
N ASN A 68 4.23 6.59 -13.76
CA ASN A 68 3.43 6.08 -14.88
C ASN A 68 4.04 6.42 -16.26
N GLU A 69 4.89 7.45 -16.34
CA GLU A 69 5.71 7.73 -17.52
C GLU A 69 6.92 6.78 -17.64
N ALA A 70 7.51 6.39 -16.51
CA ALA A 70 8.71 5.58 -16.46
C ALA A 70 8.44 4.06 -16.52
N VAL A 71 7.27 3.62 -16.05
CA VAL A 71 6.93 2.21 -15.84
C VAL A 71 5.58 1.91 -16.47
N THR A 72 5.55 0.92 -17.37
CA THR A 72 4.30 0.46 -17.99
C THR A 72 3.41 -0.27 -17.00
N LEU A 73 2.10 -0.28 -17.23
CA LEU A 73 1.15 -1.05 -16.41
C LEU A 73 1.53 -2.54 -16.30
N CYS A 74 1.98 -3.16 -17.39
CA CYS A 74 2.42 -4.56 -17.37
C CYS A 74 3.63 -4.80 -16.45
N GLN A 75 4.54 -3.83 -16.36
CA GLN A 75 5.69 -3.89 -15.43
C GLN A 75 5.24 -3.68 -13.99
N ALA A 76 4.36 -2.69 -13.74
CA ALA A 76 3.83 -2.40 -12.41
C ALA A 76 3.02 -3.59 -11.83
N LEU A 77 2.35 -4.37 -12.68
CA LEU A 77 1.62 -5.57 -12.30
C LEU A 77 2.49 -6.85 -12.26
N SER A 78 3.76 -6.77 -12.66
CA SER A 78 4.68 -7.91 -12.67
C SER A 78 5.47 -8.00 -11.38
N ARG A 79 5.16 -8.99 -10.53
CA ARG A 79 5.91 -9.29 -9.29
C ARG A 79 7.42 -9.38 -9.55
N ALA A 80 7.82 -10.15 -10.55
CA ALA A 80 9.24 -10.36 -10.88
C ALA A 80 9.95 -9.05 -11.25
N TRP A 81 9.27 -8.17 -12.00
CA TRP A 81 9.82 -6.87 -12.37
C TRP A 81 9.92 -5.96 -11.14
N MET A 82 8.84 -5.83 -10.37
CA MET A 82 8.78 -4.97 -9.18
C MET A 82 9.81 -5.38 -8.13
N THR A 83 9.96 -6.68 -7.86
CA THR A 83 11.01 -7.18 -6.94
C THR A 83 12.40 -6.79 -7.43
N LYS A 84 12.70 -7.05 -8.72
CA LYS A 84 14.02 -6.77 -9.30
C LYS A 84 14.37 -5.28 -9.32
N HIS A 85 13.40 -4.41 -9.64
CA HIS A 85 13.63 -2.99 -9.89
C HIS A 85 13.29 -2.09 -8.69
N SER A 86 12.80 -2.66 -7.58
CA SER A 86 12.37 -1.86 -6.41
C SER A 86 13.44 -0.91 -5.85
N HIS A 87 14.71 -1.32 -5.88
CA HIS A 87 15.86 -0.54 -5.42
C HIS A 87 16.13 0.73 -6.26
N GLU A 88 15.57 0.82 -7.47
CA GLU A 88 15.66 2.02 -8.31
C GLU A 88 14.74 3.15 -7.83
N TYR A 89 13.74 2.81 -6.99
CA TYR A 89 12.71 3.74 -6.51
C TYR A 89 12.74 3.94 -5.00
N VAL A 90 13.02 2.89 -4.24
CA VAL A 90 13.05 2.90 -2.77
C VAL A 90 14.48 2.63 -2.28
N VAL A 91 15.01 3.56 -1.50
CA VAL A 91 16.34 3.46 -0.86
C VAL A 91 16.26 2.56 0.37
N ARG A 92 15.29 2.83 1.25
CA ARG A 92 15.06 2.04 2.46
C ARG A 92 13.61 2.05 2.88
N MET A 93 13.25 1.02 3.62
CA MET A 93 11.97 0.85 4.28
C MET A 93 12.22 0.45 5.73
N GLN A 94 11.58 1.12 6.68
CA GLN A 94 11.70 0.81 8.10
C GLN A 94 10.34 0.90 8.79
N ILE A 95 9.99 -0.12 9.59
CA ILE A 95 8.83 -0.07 10.48
C ILE A 95 9.19 0.81 11.69
N GLN A 96 8.44 1.88 11.91
CA GLN A 96 8.57 2.77 13.07
C GLN A 96 7.70 2.33 14.23
N SER A 97 6.50 1.84 13.95
CA SER A 97 5.56 1.35 14.96
C SER A 97 4.73 0.20 14.40
N TYR A 98 4.33 -0.72 15.28
CA TYR A 98 3.49 -1.87 14.95
C TYR A 98 2.39 -2.01 16.00
N ARG A 99 1.17 -2.33 15.56
CA ARG A 99 0.05 -2.69 16.41
C ARG A 99 -0.59 -3.98 15.88
N PRO A 100 -0.64 -5.05 16.67
CA PRO A 100 -1.25 -6.30 16.26
C PRO A 100 -2.79 -6.16 16.17
N CYS A 101 -3.41 -7.06 15.39
CA CYS A 101 -4.87 -7.15 15.34
C CYS A 101 -5.43 -7.52 16.73
N THR A 102 -6.54 -6.87 17.11
CA THR A 102 -7.29 -7.18 18.33
C THR A 102 -8.72 -7.67 18.03
N ILE A 103 -9.08 -7.74 16.75
CA ILE A 103 -10.34 -8.33 16.31
C ILE A 103 -10.23 -9.85 16.54
N PRO A 104 -11.15 -10.47 17.29
CA PRO A 104 -11.20 -11.92 17.44
C PRO A 104 -11.22 -12.61 16.07
N GLU A 105 -10.58 -13.78 15.98
CA GLU A 105 -10.50 -14.56 14.74
C GLU A 105 -11.88 -14.63 14.06
N VAL A 106 -11.93 -14.17 12.80
CA VAL A 106 -13.18 -14.05 12.05
C VAL A 106 -13.74 -15.46 11.86
N VAL A 107 -14.85 -15.74 12.53
CA VAL A 107 -15.56 -17.02 12.39
C VAL A 107 -16.12 -17.09 10.98
N ALA A 108 -16.03 -18.26 10.35
CA ALA A 108 -16.60 -18.51 9.02
C ALA A 108 -18.05 -17.96 8.92
N GLY A 109 -18.26 -16.95 8.07
CA GLY A 109 -19.55 -16.29 7.88
C GLY A 109 -19.66 -14.84 8.38
N GLN A 110 -18.64 -14.29 9.05
CA GLN A 110 -18.54 -12.85 9.33
C GLN A 110 -17.88 -12.08 8.18
N ASP A 111 -18.13 -10.76 8.12
CA ASP A 111 -17.61 -9.87 7.09
C ASP A 111 -16.09 -10.05 6.95
N MET A 112 -15.68 -10.65 5.84
CA MET A 112 -14.29 -11.02 5.54
C MET A 112 -13.40 -9.79 5.29
N PHE A 113 -14.00 -8.60 5.25
CA PHE A 113 -13.38 -7.36 4.81
C PHE A 113 -13.88 -6.16 5.61
N VAL A 114 -12.97 -5.32 6.07
CA VAL A 114 -13.31 -4.07 6.75
C VAL A 114 -13.26 -2.92 5.74
N TYR A 115 -14.44 -2.47 5.28
CA TYR A 115 -14.56 -1.32 4.38
C TYR A 115 -14.28 0.01 5.10
N SER A 116 -13.96 1.04 4.31
CA SER A 116 -13.75 2.41 4.80
C SER A 116 -14.93 2.87 5.66
N ARG A 117 -14.65 3.43 6.85
CA ARG A 117 -15.58 3.91 7.90
C ARG A 117 -16.06 2.88 8.93
N SER A 118 -15.45 1.70 9.01
CA SER A 118 -15.66 0.84 10.17
C SER A 118 -15.20 1.54 11.45
N PRO A 119 -16.01 1.52 12.54
CA PRO A 119 -15.60 2.04 13.84
C PRO A 119 -14.44 1.25 14.46
N ASP A 120 -14.08 0.10 13.88
CA ASP A 120 -13.04 -0.79 14.38
C ASP A 120 -11.69 -0.63 13.64
N GLU A 121 -11.47 0.46 12.88
CA GLU A 121 -10.21 0.72 12.14
C GLU A 121 -8.97 0.67 13.06
N ASP A 122 -9.09 1.14 14.31
CA ASP A 122 -7.99 1.12 15.28
C ASP A 122 -7.67 -0.28 15.82
N LYS A 123 -8.58 -1.25 15.66
CA LYS A 123 -8.41 -2.64 16.10
C LYS A 123 -7.71 -3.50 15.05
N LEU A 124 -7.55 -2.99 13.83
CA LEU A 124 -6.90 -3.67 12.72
C LEU A 124 -5.40 -3.83 12.98
N GLU A 125 -4.80 -4.87 12.43
CA GLU A 125 -3.35 -4.97 12.35
C GLU A 125 -2.80 -3.84 11.48
N GLN A 126 -1.83 -3.10 12.01
CA GLN A 126 -1.26 -1.94 11.32
C GLN A 126 0.18 -1.67 11.70
N ALA A 127 0.93 -1.09 10.77
CA ALA A 127 2.25 -0.53 11.04
C ALA A 127 2.45 0.82 10.36
N GLU A 128 3.31 1.63 10.96
CA GLU A 128 3.84 2.84 10.34
C GLU A 128 5.20 2.53 9.73
N TYR A 129 5.33 2.84 8.45
CA TYR A 129 6.52 2.66 7.65
C TYR A 129 7.12 4.01 7.31
N GLU A 130 8.39 4.19 7.64
CA GLU A 130 9.22 5.22 7.05
C GLU A 130 9.84 4.66 5.77
N VAL A 131 9.57 5.33 4.65
CA VAL A 131 10.08 4.92 3.34
C VAL A 131 10.82 6.09 2.74
N GLU A 132 12.09 5.84 2.40
CA GLU A 132 12.92 6.79 1.67
C GLU A 132 12.92 6.45 0.18
N PHE A 133 12.59 7.42 -0.66
CA PHE A 133 12.60 7.30 -2.11
C PHE A 133 13.91 7.80 -2.70
N THR A 134 14.29 7.27 -3.87
CA THR A 134 15.52 7.65 -4.57
C THR A 134 15.48 9.09 -5.10
N ASP A 135 14.28 9.57 -5.46
CA ASP A 135 14.03 10.90 -6.01
C ASP A 135 12.72 11.48 -5.42
N ALA A 136 12.72 12.78 -5.15
CA ALA A 136 11.55 13.49 -4.62
C ALA A 136 10.37 13.50 -5.60
N LYS A 137 10.64 13.42 -6.91
CA LYS A 137 9.57 13.43 -7.93
C LYS A 137 8.59 12.25 -7.78
N TRP A 138 9.06 11.11 -7.26
CA TRP A 138 8.22 9.93 -7.08
C TRP A 138 7.08 10.17 -6.10
N MET A 139 7.29 11.04 -5.12
CA MET A 139 6.37 11.29 -4.01
C MET A 139 5.51 12.55 -4.16
N GLU A 140 5.59 13.26 -5.29
CA GLU A 140 4.90 14.55 -5.53
C GLU A 140 3.37 14.47 -5.38
N HIS A 141 2.79 13.31 -5.65
CA HIS A 141 1.35 13.09 -5.58
C HIS A 141 0.87 12.70 -4.17
N PHE A 142 1.78 12.34 -3.25
CA PHE A 142 1.40 12.02 -1.88
C PHE A 142 1.05 13.29 -1.09
N LYS A 143 -0.08 13.25 -0.40
CA LYS A 143 -0.58 14.33 0.45
C LYS A 143 -0.91 13.77 1.81
N GLU A 144 -0.51 14.47 2.87
CA GLU A 144 -0.84 14.08 4.24
C GLU A 144 -2.35 13.92 4.41
N GLY A 145 -2.75 12.87 5.13
CA GLY A 145 -4.15 12.53 5.33
C GLY A 145 -4.82 11.83 4.15
N HIS A 146 -4.17 11.68 2.98
CA HIS A 146 -4.72 10.89 1.88
C HIS A 146 -4.84 9.42 2.28
N VAL A 147 -5.97 8.79 1.93
CA VAL A 147 -6.29 7.41 2.28
C VAL A 147 -6.89 6.69 1.08
N TRP A 148 -6.41 5.48 0.81
CA TRP A 148 -6.97 4.59 -0.21
C TRP A 148 -6.85 3.12 0.20
N GLN A 149 -7.41 2.23 -0.61
CA GLN A 149 -7.23 0.78 -0.48
C GLN A 149 -6.42 0.28 -1.67
N THR A 150 -5.57 -0.70 -1.40
CA THR A 150 -4.70 -1.34 -2.38
C THR A 150 -4.66 -2.85 -2.15
N THR A 151 -4.02 -3.53 -3.08
CA THR A 151 -3.80 -4.95 -3.17
C THR A 151 -2.30 -5.22 -3.29
N SER A 152 -1.78 -6.26 -2.63
CA SER A 152 -0.43 -6.79 -2.93
C SER A 152 -0.49 -8.23 -3.39
N PHE A 153 0.46 -8.61 -4.23
CA PHE A 153 0.77 -10.00 -4.56
C PHE A 153 1.84 -10.59 -3.63
N ASP A 154 2.12 -9.95 -2.49
CA ASP A 154 3.03 -10.44 -1.46
C ASP A 154 2.45 -11.66 -0.74
N VAL A 155 2.31 -12.76 -1.47
CA VAL A 155 2.20 -14.09 -0.86
C VAL A 155 3.63 -14.56 -0.63
N LEU A 156 3.99 -14.64 0.65
CA LEU A 156 5.14 -15.35 1.20
C LEU A 156 5.40 -16.67 0.45
#